data_AF-A0A1A9AKZ7-F1
#
_entry.id   AF-A0A1A9AKZ7-F1
#
_cell.length_a   1.000
_cell.length_b   1.000
_cell.length_c   1.000
_cell.angle_alpha   90.00
_cell.angle_beta   90.00
_cell.angle_gamma   90.00
#
_symmetry.space_group_name_H-M   'P 1'
#
loop_
_entity.id
_entity.type
_entity.pdbx_description
1 polymer ?
#
loop_
_entity_poly.entity_id
_entity_poly.type
_entity_poly.pdbx_seq_one_letter_code
_entity_poly.pdbx_strand_id
1 'polypeptide(L)'
;MNEDEQKSVQEKNMCKTYMITQESGNDVLIELCQKAENILKSLEDSFIDGSKHSNKERYCNYFKYWLNFKAKQIGLENYSHNYNYNYNMLHLSIMTYNLALDDKYTCDNITDIGSDKNEFDEISKKLFYITENLYWIRNKYDMIENPDLSSLYKYLVYSTDFYNKIICENKCEENARYKSILQEFHGEFDKTSKYLYQLQQVIKKEEL
;
A
#
# COMPACT_ATOMS: atom_id res chain seq x y z
N MET A 1 48.50 -0.93 2.61
CA MET A 1 47.56 -0.36 1.61
C MET A 1 47.23 -1.52 0.70
N ASN A 2 46.14 -2.24 1.00
CA ASN A 2 45.69 -3.41 0.26
C ASN A 2 44.29 -3.10 -0.27
N GLU A 3 44.13 -3.25 -1.58
CA GLU A 3 42.96 -2.87 -2.39
C GLU A 3 41.81 -3.91 -2.31
N ASP A 4 41.79 -4.79 -1.31
CA ASP A 4 40.85 -5.93 -1.24
C ASP A 4 39.74 -5.81 -0.19
N GLU A 5 39.54 -4.63 0.42
CA GLU A 5 38.36 -4.34 1.24
C GLU A 5 37.19 -3.72 0.45
N GLN A 6 37.29 -3.69 -0.89
CA GLN A 6 36.12 -3.59 -1.79
C GLN A 6 35.48 -4.98 -2.00
N LYS A 7 35.28 -5.74 -0.92
CA LYS A 7 34.31 -6.83 -0.95
C LYS A 7 32.93 -6.20 -1.01
N SER A 8 32.43 -6.15 -2.24
CA SER A 8 31.04 -5.98 -2.62
C SER A 8 30.09 -6.12 -1.43
N VAL A 9 29.32 -5.06 -1.17
CA VAL A 9 27.99 -5.21 -0.60
C VAL A 9 27.22 -6.07 -1.61
N GLN A 10 27.41 -7.37 -1.52
CA GLN A 10 26.55 -8.35 -2.13
C GLN A 10 25.19 -8.03 -1.50
N GLU A 11 24.30 -7.40 -2.27
CA GLU A 11 22.95 -7.03 -1.87
C GLU A 11 22.37 -8.20 -1.07
N LYS A 12 22.31 -8.05 0.26
CA LYS A 12 21.81 -9.12 1.14
C LYS A 12 20.32 -9.23 0.88
N ASN A 13 19.97 -10.10 -0.05
CA ASN A 13 18.60 -10.51 -0.29
C ASN A 13 18.17 -11.36 0.92
N MET A 14 17.52 -10.72 1.89
CA MET A 14 17.07 -11.35 3.13
C MET A 14 16.04 -12.43 2.81
N CYS A 15 15.24 -12.24 1.77
CA CYS A 15 14.35 -13.26 1.22
C CYS A 15 15.10 -14.53 0.81
N LYS A 16 16.27 -14.44 0.15
CA LYS A 16 17.10 -15.62 -0.15
C LYS A 16 17.67 -16.23 1.13
N THR A 17 18.08 -15.41 2.10
CA THR A 17 18.66 -15.90 3.36
C THR A 17 17.67 -16.68 4.21
N TYR A 18 16.45 -16.18 4.37
CA TYR A 18 15.46 -16.80 5.25
C TYR A 18 14.57 -17.80 4.50
N MET A 19 14.28 -17.61 3.21
CA MET A 19 13.31 -18.44 2.48
C MET A 19 13.93 -19.63 1.71
N ILE A 20 15.23 -19.61 1.36
CA ILE A 20 15.88 -20.67 0.55
C ILE A 20 16.53 -21.75 1.41
N THR A 21 16.76 -21.52 2.71
CA THR A 21 17.52 -22.44 3.57
C THR A 21 16.81 -23.75 3.90
N GLN A 22 15.58 -24.02 3.44
CA GLN A 22 14.89 -25.27 3.70
C GLN A 22 14.17 -25.81 2.46
N GLU A 23 14.44 -27.08 2.15
CA GLU A 23 13.80 -27.85 1.08
C GLU A 23 12.27 -27.68 1.13
N SER A 24 11.69 -27.14 0.05
CA SER A 24 10.26 -26.78 -0.13
C SER A 24 9.87 -25.30 0.01
N GLY A 25 10.79 -24.35 -0.21
CA GLY A 25 10.40 -22.95 -0.46
C GLY A 25 9.44 -22.87 -1.65
N ASN A 26 8.21 -22.39 -1.43
CA ASN A 26 7.26 -22.13 -2.50
C ASN A 26 7.82 -21.00 -3.38
N ASP A 27 8.23 -21.29 -4.61
CA ASP A 27 8.82 -20.31 -5.55
C ASP A 27 8.01 -19.02 -5.62
N VAL A 28 6.68 -19.12 -5.56
CA VAL A 28 5.75 -17.98 -5.58
C VAL A 28 5.92 -17.07 -4.36
N LEU A 29 6.20 -17.65 -3.20
CA LEU A 29 6.42 -16.91 -1.96
C LEU A 29 7.80 -16.24 -1.93
N ILE A 30 8.82 -16.91 -2.48
CA ILE A 30 10.16 -16.32 -2.66
C ILE A 30 10.06 -15.11 -3.61
N GLU A 31 9.34 -15.26 -4.72
CA GLU A 31 9.09 -14.16 -5.66
C GLU A 31 8.34 -12.99 -5.01
N LEU A 32 7.31 -13.26 -4.20
CA LEU A 32 6.59 -12.21 -3.47
C LEU A 32 7.55 -11.46 -2.53
N CYS A 33 8.36 -12.20 -1.78
CA CYS A 33 9.33 -11.64 -0.85
C CYS A 33 10.33 -10.75 -1.59
N GLN A 34 10.93 -11.23 -2.68
CA GLN A 34 11.89 -10.45 -3.46
C GLN A 34 11.26 -9.18 -4.08
N LYS A 35 10.01 -9.28 -4.55
CA LYS A 35 9.27 -8.10 -5.02
C LYS A 35 9.05 -7.10 -3.89
N ALA A 36 8.77 -7.57 -2.68
CA ALA A 36 8.57 -6.73 -1.52
C ALA A 36 9.87 -6.01 -1.10
N GLU A 37 11.02 -6.69 -1.07
CA GLU A 37 12.33 -6.06 -0.87
C GLU A 37 12.61 -4.99 -1.92
N ASN A 38 12.38 -5.29 -3.20
CA ASN A 38 12.59 -4.33 -4.29
C ASN A 38 11.70 -3.10 -4.16
N ILE A 39 10.45 -3.25 -3.71
CA ILE A 39 9.58 -2.10 -3.44
C ILE A 39 10.15 -1.27 -2.30
N LEU A 40 10.54 -1.88 -1.18
CA LEU A 40 11.16 -1.16 -0.06
C LEU A 40 12.44 -0.42 -0.47
N LYS A 41 13.30 -1.05 -1.28
CA LYS A 41 14.48 -0.42 -1.86
C LYS A 41 14.12 0.79 -2.74
N SER A 42 13.08 0.66 -3.58
CA SER A 42 12.63 1.75 -4.44
C SER A 42 12.01 2.93 -3.65
N LEU A 43 11.48 2.66 -2.45
CA LEU A 43 11.00 3.70 -1.55
C LEU A 43 12.17 4.50 -0.98
N GLU A 44 13.25 3.83 -0.57
CA GLU A 44 14.51 4.50 -0.19
C GLU A 44 14.97 5.46 -1.29
N ASP A 45 15.09 4.99 -2.54
CA ASP A 45 15.47 5.82 -3.69
C ASP A 45 14.50 6.99 -3.91
N SER A 46 13.20 6.74 -3.73
CA SER A 46 12.14 7.74 -3.93
C SER A 46 12.12 8.81 -2.85
N PHE A 47 12.57 8.50 -1.63
CA PHE A 47 12.57 9.42 -0.49
C PHE A 47 13.87 10.23 -0.34
N ILE A 48 14.87 10.02 -1.20
CA ILE A 48 16.06 10.89 -1.30
C ILE A 48 15.66 12.34 -1.59
N ASP A 49 14.58 12.54 -2.34
CA ASP A 49 13.92 13.84 -2.48
C ASP A 49 13.07 14.12 -1.23
N GLY A 50 13.59 14.97 -0.34
CA GLY A 50 12.98 15.31 0.95
C GLY A 50 11.54 15.85 0.87
N SER A 51 11.09 16.30 -0.31
CA SER A 51 9.69 16.69 -0.53
C SER A 51 8.69 15.52 -0.43
N LYS A 52 9.16 14.28 -0.64
CA LYS A 52 8.34 13.06 -0.58
C LYS A 52 8.26 12.43 0.81
N HIS A 53 9.10 12.88 1.74
CA HIS A 53 9.16 12.36 3.11
C HIS A 53 7.84 12.56 3.88
N SER A 54 7.12 13.64 3.59
CA SER A 54 5.81 13.94 4.18
C SER A 54 4.73 12.90 3.87
N ASN A 55 4.92 12.07 2.84
CA ASN A 55 4.00 11.01 2.46
C ASN A 55 4.50 9.60 2.83
N LYS A 56 5.63 9.48 3.55
CA LYS A 56 6.28 8.19 3.87
C LYS A 56 5.30 7.18 4.45
N GLU A 57 4.57 7.57 5.49
CA GLU A 57 3.61 6.72 6.18
C GLU A 57 2.55 6.14 5.23
N ARG A 58 2.09 6.95 4.27
CA ARG A 58 1.08 6.54 3.29
C ARG A 58 1.61 5.50 2.30
N TYR A 59 2.84 5.68 1.83
CA TYR A 59 3.53 4.67 1.03
C TYR A 59 3.76 3.37 1.82
N CYS A 60 4.13 3.47 3.09
CA CYS A 60 4.27 2.32 3.98
C CYS A 60 2.95 1.57 4.18
N ASN A 61 1.84 2.29 4.37
CA ASN A 61 0.51 1.70 4.48
C ASN A 61 0.09 1.03 3.17
N TYR A 62 0.39 1.63 2.02
CA TYR A 62 0.17 1.02 0.70
C TYR A 62 0.98 -0.27 0.54
N PHE A 63 2.26 -0.24 0.88
CA PHE A 63 3.13 -1.41 0.83
C PHE A 63 2.61 -2.53 1.73
N LYS A 64 2.28 -2.22 2.99
CA LYS A 64 1.67 -3.15 3.95
C LYS A 64 0.41 -3.78 3.37
N TYR A 65 -0.49 -2.96 2.81
CA TYR A 65 -1.74 -3.43 2.23
C TYR A 65 -1.49 -4.37 1.05
N TRP A 66 -0.63 -3.97 0.10
CA TRP A 66 -0.27 -4.77 -1.07
C TRP A 66 0.34 -6.12 -0.68
N LEU A 67 1.27 -6.13 0.28
CA LEU A 67 1.96 -7.34 0.71
C LEU A 67 0.98 -8.33 1.34
N ASN A 68 0.13 -7.87 2.25
CA ASN A 68 -0.90 -8.69 2.89
C ASN A 68 -1.90 -9.25 1.87
N PHE A 69 -2.40 -8.40 0.97
CA PHE A 69 -3.32 -8.84 -0.07
C PHE A 69 -2.70 -9.91 -0.98
N LYS A 70 -1.43 -9.74 -1.38
CA LYS A 70 -0.72 -10.73 -2.20
C LYS A 70 -0.41 -12.02 -1.47
N ALA A 71 -0.01 -11.94 -0.21
CA ALA A 71 0.24 -13.10 0.64
C ALA A 71 -1.04 -13.94 0.81
N LYS A 72 -2.20 -13.28 0.97
CA LYS A 72 -3.52 -13.93 0.98
C LYS A 72 -3.84 -14.65 -0.33
N GLN A 73 -3.62 -14.00 -1.48
CA GLN A 73 -3.88 -14.61 -2.81
C GLN A 73 -3.08 -15.88 -3.09
N ILE A 74 -1.87 -16.00 -2.53
CA ILE A 74 -1.01 -17.18 -2.68
C ILE A 74 -1.58 -18.39 -1.90
N GLY A 75 -2.70 -18.22 -1.18
CA GLY A 75 -3.37 -19.31 -0.49
C GLY A 75 -2.59 -19.78 0.72
N LEU A 76 -1.75 -18.90 1.29
CA LEU A 76 -1.08 -19.19 2.55
C LEU A 76 -2.09 -19.66 3.60
N GLU A 77 -3.33 -19.12 3.57
CA GLU A 77 -4.54 -19.47 4.36
C GLU A 77 -4.93 -20.95 4.42
N ASN A 78 -4.55 -21.77 3.45
CA ASN A 78 -5.06 -23.15 3.32
C ASN A 78 -4.13 -24.25 3.87
N TYR A 79 -2.94 -23.92 4.40
CA TYR A 79 -1.98 -24.92 4.87
C TYR A 79 -1.98 -25.05 6.40
N SER A 80 -2.80 -25.94 6.97
CA SER A 80 -3.08 -25.97 8.43
C SER A 80 -1.88 -26.14 9.38
N HIS A 81 -0.69 -26.52 8.89
CA HIS A 81 0.54 -26.57 9.71
C HIS A 81 1.71 -25.70 9.18
N ASN A 82 1.80 -25.46 7.87
CA ASN A 82 2.84 -24.59 7.26
C ASN A 82 2.40 -23.12 7.06
N TYR A 83 1.13 -22.79 7.34
CA TYR A 83 0.55 -21.44 7.26
C TYR A 83 1.38 -20.42 8.05
N ASN A 84 1.57 -20.73 9.33
CA ASN A 84 2.22 -19.82 10.26
C ASN A 84 3.70 -19.68 9.88
N TYR A 85 4.33 -20.77 9.46
CA TYR A 85 5.74 -20.77 9.06
C TYR A 85 6.00 -19.84 7.87
N ASN A 86 5.28 -20.00 6.76
CA ASN A 86 5.51 -19.21 5.56
C ASN A 86 5.23 -17.71 5.75
N TYR A 87 4.16 -17.37 6.47
CA TYR A 87 3.89 -15.97 6.86
C TYR A 87 4.97 -15.42 7.77
N ASN A 88 5.41 -16.19 8.78
CA ASN A 88 6.46 -15.76 9.69
C ASN A 88 7.78 -15.56 8.96
N MET A 89 8.13 -16.44 8.01
CA MET A 89 9.37 -16.28 7.25
C MET A 89 9.31 -15.08 6.29
N LEU A 90 8.17 -14.85 5.63
CA LEU A 90 7.95 -13.63 4.86
C LEU A 90 8.07 -12.39 5.76
N HIS A 91 7.37 -12.39 6.90
CA HIS A 91 7.40 -11.31 7.87
C HIS A 91 8.82 -11.04 8.39
N LEU A 92 9.55 -12.08 8.83
CA LEU A 92 10.93 -11.98 9.32
C LEU A 92 11.87 -11.44 8.25
N SER A 93 11.74 -11.93 7.00
CA SER A 93 12.56 -11.47 5.88
C SER A 93 12.36 -9.97 5.62
N ILE A 94 11.10 -9.54 5.50
CA ILE A 94 10.75 -8.16 5.20
C ILE A 94 11.06 -7.24 6.39
N MET A 95 10.81 -7.66 7.62
CA MET A 95 11.17 -6.89 8.82
C MET A 95 12.68 -6.73 8.93
N THR A 96 13.46 -7.79 8.70
CA THR A 96 14.93 -7.72 8.73
C THR A 96 15.44 -6.79 7.65
N TYR A 97 14.88 -6.86 6.43
CA TYR A 97 15.24 -5.94 5.36
C TYR A 97 14.88 -4.50 5.70
N ASN A 98 13.66 -4.24 6.18
CA ASN A 98 13.20 -2.92 6.60
C ASN A 98 14.11 -2.32 7.68
N LEU A 99 14.51 -3.10 8.69
CA LEU A 99 15.42 -2.66 9.76
C LEU A 99 16.86 -2.41 9.28
N ALA A 100 17.24 -2.95 8.13
CA ALA A 100 18.55 -2.70 7.52
C ALA A 100 18.58 -1.43 6.66
N LEU A 101 17.42 -0.83 6.37
CA LEU A 101 17.33 0.48 5.72
C LEU A 101 17.73 1.58 6.70
N ASP A 102 18.14 2.74 6.17
CA ASP A 102 18.30 3.96 6.97
C ASP A 102 16.97 4.32 7.66
N ASP A 103 17.03 4.75 8.93
CA ASP A 103 15.87 5.09 9.77
C ASP A 103 14.89 6.06 9.09
N LYS A 104 15.39 6.94 8.20
CA LYS A 104 14.52 7.86 7.46
C LYS A 104 13.63 7.13 6.43
N TYR A 105 14.03 5.95 5.96
CA TYR A 105 13.35 5.16 4.92
C TYR A 105 12.59 3.94 5.45
N THR A 106 12.78 3.60 6.73
CA THR A 106 12.04 2.51 7.38
C THR A 106 10.54 2.82 7.42
N CYS A 107 9.76 1.74 7.33
CA CYS A 107 8.32 1.75 7.55
C CYS A 107 7.99 1.15 8.92
N ASP A 108 7.36 1.95 9.80
CA ASP A 108 7.10 1.56 11.19
C ASP A 108 5.98 0.50 11.32
N ASN A 109 5.04 0.46 10.36
CA ASN A 109 3.79 -0.32 10.46
C ASN A 109 3.79 -1.68 9.73
N ILE A 110 4.96 -2.24 9.36
CA ILE A 110 5.05 -3.54 8.66
C ILE A 110 4.83 -4.75 9.60
N THR A 111 4.64 -4.50 10.91
CA THR A 111 4.55 -5.54 11.95
C THR A 111 3.41 -6.56 11.78
N ASP A 112 2.40 -6.23 10.98
CA ASP A 112 1.12 -6.94 10.94
C ASP A 112 0.93 -7.77 9.64
N ILE A 113 2.00 -8.31 9.08
CA ILE A 113 1.89 -9.19 7.90
C ILE A 113 1.21 -10.50 8.32
N GLY A 114 0.02 -10.77 7.76
CA GLY A 114 -0.75 -11.99 7.96
C GLY A 114 -1.61 -12.03 9.23
N SER A 115 -1.70 -10.94 9.99
CA SER A 115 -2.41 -10.91 11.28
C SER A 115 -3.93 -10.75 11.17
N ASP A 116 -4.46 -10.11 10.12
CA ASP A 116 -5.90 -9.94 9.93
C ASP A 116 -6.39 -10.50 8.58
N LYS A 117 -6.83 -11.77 8.61
CA LYS A 117 -7.33 -12.52 7.45
C LYS A 117 -8.55 -11.86 6.80
N ASN A 118 -9.30 -11.09 7.57
CA ASN A 118 -10.55 -10.48 7.15
C ASN A 118 -10.35 -9.04 6.64
N GLU A 119 -9.19 -8.42 6.82
CA GLU A 119 -8.96 -7.02 6.44
C GLU A 119 -8.58 -6.84 4.95
N PHE A 120 -8.19 -7.92 4.25
CA PHE A 120 -7.59 -7.83 2.90
C PHE A 120 -8.38 -8.54 1.79
N ASP A 121 -9.71 -8.45 1.78
CA ASP A 121 -10.52 -8.95 0.66
C ASP A 121 -10.65 -7.95 -0.50
N GLU A 122 -11.36 -8.33 -1.57
CA GLU A 122 -11.54 -7.48 -2.74
C GLU A 122 -12.34 -6.20 -2.45
N ILE A 123 -13.24 -6.21 -1.46
CA ILE A 123 -13.99 -5.01 -1.07
C ILE A 123 -13.05 -4.03 -0.38
N SER A 124 -12.31 -4.52 0.61
CA SER A 124 -11.31 -3.75 1.36
C SER A 124 -10.25 -3.19 0.42
N LYS A 125 -9.84 -3.97 -0.59
CA LYS A 125 -8.85 -3.55 -1.59
C LYS A 125 -9.34 -2.41 -2.45
N LYS A 126 -10.59 -2.50 -2.91
CA LYS A 126 -11.19 -1.43 -3.70
C LYS A 126 -11.39 -0.18 -2.86
N LEU A 127 -11.89 -0.30 -1.63
CA LEU A 127 -12.02 0.84 -0.70
C LEU A 127 -10.67 1.51 -0.45
N PHE A 128 -9.62 0.72 -0.19
CA PHE A 128 -8.27 1.22 0.02
C PHE A 128 -7.79 2.03 -1.19
N TYR A 129 -7.84 1.45 -2.40
CA TYR A 129 -7.37 2.14 -3.60
C TYR A 129 -8.18 3.39 -3.95
N ILE A 130 -9.50 3.36 -3.74
CA ILE A 130 -10.32 4.54 -3.97
C ILE A 130 -9.93 5.66 -2.99
N THR A 131 -9.80 5.33 -1.71
CA THR A 131 -9.37 6.26 -0.65
C THR A 131 -7.99 6.86 -0.96
N GLU A 132 -7.05 6.03 -1.40
CA GLU A 132 -5.72 6.47 -1.81
C GLU A 132 -5.77 7.43 -3.00
N ASN A 133 -6.54 7.11 -4.03
CA ASN A 133 -6.67 7.95 -5.21
C ASN A 133 -7.32 9.30 -4.89
N LEU A 134 -8.33 9.34 -4.02
CA LEU A 134 -8.97 10.58 -3.58
C LEU A 134 -7.94 11.52 -2.94
N TYR A 135 -7.11 11.01 -2.03
CA TYR A 135 -6.02 11.78 -1.46
C TYR A 135 -5.04 12.29 -2.53
N TRP A 136 -4.60 11.44 -3.46
CA TRP A 136 -3.63 11.86 -4.47
C TRP A 136 -4.20 12.89 -5.43
N ILE A 137 -5.48 12.80 -5.78
CA ILE A 137 -6.19 13.84 -6.53
C ILE A 137 -6.02 15.17 -5.78
N ARG A 138 -6.40 15.27 -4.51
CA ARG A 138 -6.27 16.53 -3.76
C ARG A 138 -4.83 17.06 -3.68
N ASN A 139 -3.85 16.19 -3.45
CA ASN A 139 -2.49 16.61 -3.12
C ASN A 139 -1.57 16.78 -4.35
N LYS A 140 -1.99 16.33 -5.53
CA LYS A 140 -1.18 16.36 -6.76
C LYS A 140 -1.88 16.96 -7.95
N TYR A 141 -3.14 17.38 -7.83
CA TYR A 141 -3.88 17.98 -8.94
C TYR A 141 -3.19 19.20 -9.54
N ASP A 142 -2.64 20.10 -8.71
CA ASP A 142 -1.92 21.29 -9.18
C ASP A 142 -0.66 20.97 -10.01
N MET A 143 -0.20 19.71 -10.01
CA MET A 143 0.93 19.24 -10.82
C MET A 143 0.49 18.65 -12.17
N ILE A 144 -0.80 18.51 -12.43
CA ILE A 144 -1.33 17.95 -13.67
C ILE A 144 -1.47 19.08 -14.69
N GLU A 145 -0.81 18.94 -15.83
CA GLU A 145 -1.00 19.85 -16.95
C GLU A 145 -2.33 19.54 -17.66
N ASN A 146 -3.21 20.54 -17.80
CA ASN A 146 -4.54 20.43 -18.41
C ASN A 146 -5.44 19.32 -17.80
N PRO A 147 -5.75 19.40 -16.50
CA PRO A 147 -6.52 18.37 -15.83
C PRO A 147 -7.98 18.31 -16.31
N ASP A 148 -8.43 17.15 -16.78
CA ASP A 148 -9.83 16.92 -17.13
C ASP A 148 -10.70 16.75 -15.88
N LEU A 149 -11.33 17.86 -15.46
CA LEU A 149 -12.30 17.86 -14.37
C LEU A 149 -13.46 16.88 -14.59
N SER A 150 -13.88 16.63 -15.84
CA SER A 150 -14.98 15.71 -16.15
C SER A 150 -14.62 14.29 -15.69
N SER A 151 -13.40 13.85 -15.98
CA SER A 151 -12.89 12.54 -15.54
C SER A 151 -12.81 12.43 -14.02
N LEU A 152 -12.44 13.50 -13.31
CA LEU A 152 -12.44 13.48 -11.84
C LEU A 152 -13.84 13.44 -11.23
N TYR A 153 -14.80 14.18 -11.79
CA TYR A 153 -16.19 14.09 -11.32
C TYR A 153 -16.77 12.69 -11.58
N LYS A 154 -16.47 12.07 -12.72
CA LYS A 154 -16.84 10.66 -12.98
C LYS A 154 -16.22 9.72 -11.93
N TYR A 155 -14.99 9.99 -11.51
CA TYR A 155 -14.33 9.22 -10.46
C TYR A 155 -15.02 9.37 -9.09
N LEU A 156 -15.48 10.57 -8.72
CA LEU A 156 -16.26 10.79 -7.50
C LEU A 156 -17.60 10.04 -7.54
N VAL A 157 -18.29 10.03 -8.68
CA VAL A 157 -19.54 9.26 -8.86
C VAL A 157 -19.26 7.77 -8.67
N TYR A 158 -18.24 7.23 -9.35
CA TYR A 158 -17.81 5.84 -9.19
C TYR A 158 -17.51 5.48 -7.72
N SER A 159 -16.81 6.37 -7.02
CA SER A 159 -16.47 6.20 -5.61
C SER A 159 -17.72 6.14 -4.72
N THR A 160 -18.69 7.02 -4.99
CA THR A 160 -19.96 7.09 -4.26
C THR A 160 -20.82 5.86 -4.52
N ASP A 161 -20.92 5.42 -5.77
CA ASP A 161 -21.69 4.23 -6.14
C ASP A 161 -21.13 2.97 -5.47
N PHE A 162 -19.79 2.85 -5.43
CA PHE A 162 -19.14 1.73 -4.76
C PHE A 162 -19.36 1.75 -3.24
N TYR A 163 -19.25 2.92 -2.60
CA TYR A 163 -19.56 3.08 -1.18
C TYR A 163 -21.01 2.73 -0.87
N ASN A 164 -21.97 3.28 -1.63
CA ASN A 164 -23.40 3.03 -1.46
C ASN A 164 -23.73 1.56 -1.61
N LYS A 165 -23.10 0.87 -2.56
CA LYS A 165 -23.26 -0.57 -2.71
C LYS A 165 -22.92 -1.32 -1.42
N ILE A 166 -21.81 -0.96 -0.77
CA ILE A 166 -21.37 -1.59 0.47
C ILE A 166 -22.37 -1.30 1.59
N ILE A 167 -22.72 -0.03 1.82
CA ILE A 167 -23.56 0.32 2.97
C ILE A 167 -25.03 -0.10 2.82
N CYS A 168 -25.56 -0.17 1.59
CA CYS A 168 -26.96 -0.46 1.32
C CYS A 168 -27.23 -1.95 1.05
N GLU A 169 -26.30 -2.68 0.45
CA GLU A 169 -26.52 -4.08 0.03
C GLU A 169 -25.95 -5.11 1.03
N ASN A 170 -24.95 -4.74 1.84
CA ASN A 170 -24.32 -5.67 2.77
C ASN A 170 -25.05 -5.74 4.12
N LYS A 171 -24.90 -6.87 4.81
CA LYS A 171 -25.47 -7.03 6.17
C LYS A 171 -24.76 -6.10 7.15
N CYS A 172 -25.45 -5.69 8.22
CA CYS A 172 -24.88 -4.82 9.26
C CYS A 172 -23.55 -5.34 9.85
N GLU A 173 -23.40 -6.66 9.95
CA GLU A 173 -22.17 -7.31 10.43
C GLU A 173 -20.99 -7.16 9.44
N GLU A 174 -21.25 -7.16 8.13
CA GLU A 174 -20.23 -6.90 7.10
C GLU A 174 -19.82 -5.43 7.08
N ASN A 175 -20.76 -4.50 7.32
CA ASN A 175 -20.43 -3.08 7.47
C ASN A 175 -19.56 -2.81 8.70
N ALA A 176 -19.75 -3.56 9.79
CA ALA A 176 -18.90 -3.47 10.97
C ALA A 176 -17.44 -3.89 10.67
N ARG A 177 -17.25 -4.89 9.81
CA ARG A 177 -15.92 -5.34 9.37
C ARG A 177 -15.15 -4.26 8.62
N TYR A 178 -15.81 -3.48 7.76
CA TYR A 178 -15.16 -2.42 6.97
C TYR A 178 -15.17 -1.05 7.65
N LYS A 179 -15.57 -0.96 8.93
CA LYS A 179 -15.85 0.33 9.57
C LYS A 179 -14.68 1.33 9.50
N SER A 180 -13.47 0.89 9.83
CA SER A 180 -12.28 1.76 9.84
C SER A 180 -12.00 2.33 8.44
N ILE A 181 -11.96 1.45 7.43
CA ILE A 181 -11.66 1.85 6.06
C ILE A 181 -12.79 2.67 5.42
N LEU A 182 -14.05 2.44 5.80
CA LEU A 182 -15.19 3.27 5.40
C LEU A 182 -15.12 4.68 6.01
N GLN A 183 -14.66 4.80 7.26
CA GLN A 183 -14.45 6.10 7.91
C GLN A 183 -13.33 6.88 7.22
N GLU A 184 -12.22 6.21 6.88
CA GLU A 184 -11.12 6.83 6.14
C GLU A 184 -11.56 7.28 4.74
N PHE A 185 -12.26 6.40 4.02
CA PHE A 185 -12.87 6.70 2.73
C PHE A 185 -13.73 7.97 2.81
N HIS A 186 -14.65 8.04 3.77
CA HIS A 186 -15.54 9.19 3.93
C HIS A 186 -14.75 10.48 4.16
N GLY A 187 -13.73 10.41 5.03
CA GLY A 187 -12.86 11.55 5.32
C GLY A 187 -12.11 12.06 4.08
N GLU A 188 -11.53 11.18 3.27
CA GLU A 188 -10.84 11.59 2.05
C GLU A 188 -11.80 12.02 0.93
N PHE A 189 -12.98 11.40 0.83
CA PHE A 189 -14.02 11.79 -0.12
C PHE A 189 -14.51 13.22 0.12
N ASP A 190 -14.82 13.58 1.37
CA ASP A 190 -15.29 14.92 1.73
C ASP A 190 -14.24 15.97 1.43
N LYS A 191 -12.98 15.72 1.83
CA LYS A 191 -11.86 16.63 1.58
C LYS A 191 -11.65 16.84 0.08
N THR A 192 -11.70 15.76 -0.71
CA THR A 192 -11.46 15.81 -2.16
C THR A 192 -12.61 16.49 -2.89
N SER A 193 -13.86 16.18 -2.53
CA SER A 193 -15.04 16.80 -3.12
C SER A 193 -15.07 18.31 -2.87
N LYS A 194 -14.73 18.73 -1.64
CA LYS A 194 -14.62 20.15 -1.30
C LYS A 194 -13.53 20.86 -2.10
N TYR A 195 -12.36 20.23 -2.26
CA TYR A 195 -11.26 20.77 -3.06
C TYR A 195 -11.67 20.95 -4.52
N LEU A 196 -12.23 19.92 -5.16
CA LEU A 196 -12.65 19.98 -6.57
C LEU A 196 -13.76 21.01 -6.81
N TYR A 197 -14.68 21.17 -5.86
CA TYR A 197 -15.70 22.22 -5.93
C TYR A 197 -15.08 23.61 -5.91
N GLN A 198 -14.15 23.87 -4.98
CA GLN A 198 -13.47 25.17 -4.89
C GLN A 198 -12.69 25.49 -6.16
N LEU A 199 -11.96 24.51 -6.68
CA LEU A 199 -11.21 24.62 -7.91
C LEU A 199 -12.09 24.95 -9.12
N GLN A 200 -13.25 24.29 -9.26
CA GLN A 200 -14.21 24.61 -10.32
C GLN A 200 -14.69 26.07 -10.25
N GLN A 201 -14.84 26.63 -9.05
CA GLN A 201 -15.21 28.04 -8.89
C GLN A 201 -14.09 29.00 -9.27
N VAL A 202 -12.83 28.61 -9.09
CA VAL A 202 -11.66 29.42 -9.51
C VAL A 202 -11.58 29.47 -11.03
N ILE A 203 -11.63 28.32 -11.71
CA ILE A 203 -11.58 28.23 -13.18
C ILE A 203 -12.69 29.07 -13.83
N LYS A 204 -13.94 28.94 -13.33
CA LYS A 204 -15.07 29.74 -13.83
C LYS A 204 -14.88 31.25 -13.69
N LYS A 205 -14.07 31.71 -12.72
CA LYS A 205 -13.78 33.14 -12.53
C LYS A 205 -12.65 33.63 -13.43
N GLU A 206 -11.73 32.76 -13.82
CA GLU A 206 -10.61 33.09 -14.73
C GLU A 206 -11.05 33.11 -16.20
N GLU A 207 -12.15 32.42 -16.54
CA GLU A 207 -12.77 32.41 -17.86
C GLU A 207 -13.74 33.59 -18.14
N LEU A 208 -14.02 34.44 -17.14
CA LEU A 208 -14.91 35.62 -17.20
C LEU A 208 -14.12 36.93 -17.33
#